data_AF-A0A7C5MDU0-F1
#
_entry.id   AF-A0A7C5MDU0-F1
#
_cell.length_a   1.000
_cell.length_b   1.000
_cell.length_c   1.000
_cell.angle_alpha   90.00
_cell.angle_beta   90.00
_cell.angle_gamma   90.00
#
_symmetry.space_group_name_H-M   'P 1'
#
loop_
_entity.id
_entity.type
_entity.pdbx_description
1 polymer ?
#
loop_
_entity_poly.entity_id
_entity_poly.type
_entity_poly.pdbx_seq_one_letter_code
_entity_poly.pdbx_strand_id
1 'polypeptide(L)'
;MRLRSFYLAGLLCCFAALLAAADDLDSAIVKNRTGVLVIRTTPGAKVSVEQLRHEFWFGATLPNGVFSGRGNPEDTARFKEIFPSLFNAAVVENALKWHQIEPERGRIDFTTLDNALAWADQQGIPVRGHCIYWGIPNRVMDWLKALDDAQLRLALMQHGRMIGARYRGRFAEYDLNNEMIHGNYYEQRLGPGITKEMAMWVKEGDPEAKLCLNDYDILTGNRLADYMKHIRSLLDMGVPIAGIGVQGHLHGDTFDAAALRKALDELAQFNLPIRVTEFNFPGQRSKYYAQPENRKLALTAEEERAKAEAIRQYYRICFAHPAVTGILMWGFWEGANWIPQSSLFKRDWTPTPAAEAYKDLVFRQWWTRWNGAADADGLAVVRAFYGRHRVTVNGKQIVIDLKRAEGSKVVDLP
;
A
#
# COMPACT_ATOMS: atom_id res chain seq x y z
N MET A 1 -7.77 -54.41 -16.40
CA MET A 1 -6.55 -53.87 -15.76
C MET A 1 -6.05 -52.72 -16.64
N ARG A 2 -5.79 -51.53 -16.08
CA ARG A 2 -5.44 -50.22 -16.71
C ARG A 2 -6.59 -49.19 -16.81
N LEU A 3 -6.85 -48.51 -15.69
CA LEU A 3 -7.48 -47.18 -15.64
C LEU A 3 -7.30 -46.59 -14.22
N ARG A 4 -6.05 -46.43 -13.75
CA ARG A 4 -5.74 -45.75 -12.47
C ARG A 4 -4.47 -44.88 -12.45
N SER A 5 -3.71 -44.75 -13.55
CA SER A 5 -2.41 -44.06 -13.52
C SER A 5 -2.39 -42.60 -14.02
N PHE A 6 -3.50 -42.03 -14.50
CA PHE A 6 -3.49 -40.65 -15.05
C PHE A 6 -3.86 -39.54 -14.05
N TYR A 7 -4.50 -39.86 -12.93
CA TYR A 7 -4.89 -38.84 -11.93
C TYR A 7 -3.77 -38.50 -10.92
N LEU A 8 -2.86 -39.43 -10.62
CA LEU A 8 -1.77 -39.18 -9.67
C LEU A 8 -0.65 -38.31 -10.26
N ALA A 9 -0.35 -38.47 -11.56
CA ALA A 9 0.71 -37.71 -12.24
C ALA A 9 0.36 -36.21 -12.40
N GLY A 10 -0.91 -35.88 -12.65
CA GLY A 10 -1.36 -34.48 -12.75
C GLY A 10 -1.28 -33.72 -11.42
N LEU A 11 -1.62 -34.38 -10.31
CA LEU A 11 -1.54 -33.80 -8.96
C LEU A 11 -0.08 -33.59 -8.50
N LEU A 12 0.81 -34.55 -8.76
CA LEU A 12 2.24 -34.45 -8.43
C LEU A 12 2.95 -33.36 -9.24
N CYS A 13 2.65 -33.20 -10.54
CA CYS A 13 3.22 -32.15 -11.37
C CYS A 13 2.75 -30.75 -10.97
N CYS A 14 1.46 -30.56 -10.63
CA CYS A 14 0.95 -29.28 -10.12
C CYS A 14 1.59 -28.90 -8.78
N PHE A 15 1.79 -29.87 -7.88
CA PHE A 15 2.43 -29.63 -6.58
C PHE A 15 3.92 -29.24 -6.73
N ALA A 16 4.65 -29.92 -7.62
CA ALA A 16 6.04 -29.59 -7.91
C ALA A 16 6.20 -28.21 -8.57
N ALA A 17 5.31 -27.82 -9.48
CA ALA A 17 5.32 -26.51 -10.11
C ALA A 17 4.99 -25.37 -9.11
N LEU A 18 4.06 -25.60 -8.17
CA LEU A 18 3.75 -24.67 -7.09
C LEU A 18 4.93 -24.49 -6.14
N LEU A 19 5.63 -25.58 -5.78
CA LEU A 19 6.85 -25.53 -4.97
C LEU A 19 7.98 -24.78 -5.69
N ALA A 20 8.25 -25.10 -6.96
CA ALA A 20 9.28 -24.41 -7.74
C ALA A 20 8.98 -22.92 -7.94
N ALA A 21 7.72 -22.55 -8.15
CA ALA A 21 7.32 -21.14 -8.24
C ALA A 21 7.41 -20.41 -6.88
N ALA A 22 7.14 -21.10 -5.77
CA ALA A 22 7.36 -20.57 -4.44
C ALA A 22 8.85 -20.36 -4.14
N ASP A 23 9.69 -21.33 -4.50
CA ASP A 23 11.15 -21.26 -4.37
C ASP A 23 11.75 -20.10 -5.20
N ASP A 24 11.19 -19.81 -6.38
CA ASP A 24 11.55 -18.66 -7.21
C ASP A 24 11.15 -17.32 -6.55
N LEU A 25 9.94 -17.22 -6.01
CA LEU A 25 9.48 -16.02 -5.31
C LEU A 25 10.28 -15.74 -4.04
N ASP A 26 10.57 -16.76 -3.23
CA ASP A 26 11.35 -16.59 -2.00
C ASP A 26 12.80 -16.17 -2.32
N SER A 27 13.40 -16.75 -3.39
CA SER A 27 14.70 -16.32 -3.90
C SER A 27 14.68 -14.87 -4.39
N ALA A 28 13.63 -14.47 -5.11
CA ALA A 28 13.45 -13.09 -5.56
C ALA A 28 13.23 -12.13 -4.38
N ILE A 29 12.51 -12.53 -3.34
CA ILE A 29 12.35 -11.75 -2.10
C ILE A 29 13.70 -11.53 -1.44
N VAL A 30 14.51 -12.59 -1.25
CA VAL A 30 15.85 -12.45 -0.68
C VAL A 30 16.68 -11.47 -1.51
N LYS A 31 16.70 -11.63 -2.83
CA LYS A 31 17.44 -10.75 -3.74
C LYS A 31 16.98 -9.28 -3.67
N ASN A 32 15.67 -9.04 -3.67
CA ASN A 32 15.13 -7.69 -3.85
C ASN A 32 14.84 -6.96 -2.54
N ARG A 33 14.73 -7.69 -1.42
CA ARG A 33 14.29 -7.16 -0.12
C ARG A 33 15.31 -7.30 1.00
N THR A 34 16.43 -7.97 0.76
CA THR A 34 17.52 -8.04 1.74
C THR A 34 18.80 -7.40 1.21
N GLY A 35 19.57 -6.86 2.14
CA GLY A 35 20.93 -6.39 1.94
C GLY A 35 21.88 -7.05 2.94
N VAL A 36 23.09 -6.51 3.05
CA VAL A 36 24.13 -7.04 3.95
C VAL A 36 24.51 -6.03 5.03
N LEU A 37 24.38 -6.42 6.30
CA LEU A 37 24.98 -5.73 7.43
C LEU A 37 26.31 -6.37 7.79
N VAL A 38 27.37 -5.55 7.81
CA VAL A 38 28.69 -5.96 8.29
C VAL A 38 28.95 -5.26 9.61
N ILE A 39 29.01 -6.02 10.70
CA ILE A 39 29.22 -5.50 12.05
C ILE A 39 30.67 -5.78 12.41
N ARG A 40 31.48 -4.74 12.58
CA ARG A 40 32.87 -4.85 13.02
C ARG A 40 32.95 -4.64 14.51
N THR A 41 33.55 -5.59 15.22
CA THR A 41 33.70 -5.59 16.67
C THR A 41 34.84 -6.50 17.12
N THR A 42 35.01 -6.71 18.42
CA THR A 42 36.01 -7.61 18.98
C THR A 42 35.72 -9.08 18.59
N PRO A 43 36.75 -9.87 18.21
CA PRO A 43 36.56 -11.28 17.88
C PRO A 43 35.82 -12.06 18.97
N GLY A 44 34.84 -12.86 18.57
CA GLY A 44 34.00 -13.65 19.48
C GLY A 44 32.94 -12.85 20.26
N ALA A 45 32.83 -11.52 20.06
CA ALA A 45 31.79 -10.71 20.69
C ALA A 45 30.40 -11.22 20.29
N LYS A 46 29.46 -11.26 21.24
CA LYS A 46 28.07 -11.66 20.97
C LYS A 46 27.36 -10.51 20.27
N VAL A 47 26.75 -10.83 19.13
CA VAL A 47 26.06 -9.86 18.26
C VAL A 47 24.62 -10.30 18.08
N SER A 48 23.68 -9.38 18.20
CA SER A 48 22.29 -9.58 17.78
C SER A 48 21.81 -8.46 16.86
N VAL A 49 20.98 -8.82 15.88
CA VAL A 49 20.34 -7.90 14.95
C VAL A 49 18.84 -8.15 15.00
N GLU A 50 18.10 -7.11 15.38
CA GLU A 50 16.64 -7.12 15.44
C GLU A 50 16.10 -6.02 14.53
N GLN A 51 15.26 -6.39 13.57
CA GLN A 51 14.53 -5.41 12.79
C GLN A 51 13.48 -4.71 13.67
N LEU A 52 13.37 -3.39 13.49
CA LEU A 52 12.40 -2.53 14.15
C LEU A 52 11.30 -2.08 13.20
N ARG A 53 11.64 -1.94 11.91
CA ARG A 53 10.72 -1.47 10.89
C ARG A 53 11.19 -1.86 9.49
N HIS A 54 10.28 -2.23 8.62
CA HIS A 54 10.56 -2.40 7.19
C HIS A 54 10.77 -1.06 6.46
N GLU A 55 11.63 -1.06 5.45
CA GLU A 55 11.63 -0.03 4.40
C GLU A 55 10.41 -0.17 3.49
N PHE A 56 10.04 -1.41 3.11
CA PHE A 56 8.83 -1.70 2.36
C PHE A 56 7.58 -1.33 3.18
N TRP A 57 6.60 -0.71 2.55
CA TRP A 57 5.38 -0.32 3.26
C TRP A 57 4.41 -1.49 3.34
N PHE A 58 4.06 -1.86 4.56
CA PHE A 58 2.89 -2.65 4.87
C PHE A 58 1.95 -1.73 5.64
N GLY A 59 0.89 -1.26 4.99
CA GLY A 59 0.02 -0.24 5.54
C GLY A 59 -1.46 -0.56 5.46
N ALA A 60 -2.28 0.32 6.01
CA ALA A 60 -3.73 0.27 5.92
C ALA A 60 -4.37 1.67 5.96
N THR A 61 -5.67 1.74 5.69
CA THR A 61 -6.44 2.98 5.77
C THR A 61 -6.60 3.52 7.20
N LEU A 62 -6.68 4.84 7.30
CA LEU A 62 -7.14 5.60 8.46
C LEU A 62 -8.59 6.04 8.18
N PRO A 63 -9.60 5.38 8.77
CA PRO A 63 -11.00 5.65 8.47
C PRO A 63 -11.51 6.88 9.23
N ASN A 64 -12.37 7.70 8.59
CA ASN A 64 -12.89 8.93 9.18
C ASN A 64 -13.57 8.70 10.54
N GLY A 65 -14.26 7.56 10.72
CA GLY A 65 -14.96 7.23 11.97
C GLY A 65 -14.05 7.26 13.20
N VAL A 66 -12.80 6.79 13.06
CA VAL A 66 -11.81 6.72 14.15
C VAL A 66 -11.21 8.11 14.47
N PHE A 67 -11.15 9.01 13.49
CA PHE A 67 -10.44 10.30 13.61
C PHE A 67 -11.36 11.54 13.64
N SER A 68 -12.66 11.35 13.45
CA SER A 68 -13.66 12.44 13.51
C SER A 68 -13.93 12.99 14.91
N GLY A 69 -13.49 12.29 15.96
CA GLY A 69 -13.85 12.58 17.36
C GLY A 69 -15.27 12.14 17.74
N ARG A 70 -16.00 11.48 16.84
CA ARG A 70 -17.38 11.01 17.05
C ARG A 70 -17.53 9.49 17.06
N GLY A 71 -16.44 8.75 16.85
CA GLY A 71 -16.43 7.29 16.88
C GLY A 71 -16.65 6.72 18.28
N ASN A 72 -16.94 5.42 18.36
CA ASN A 72 -16.96 4.70 19.64
C ASN A 72 -15.56 4.81 20.31
N PRO A 73 -15.46 5.27 21.56
CA PRO A 73 -14.15 5.47 22.22
C PRO A 73 -13.33 4.18 22.41
N GLU A 74 -13.99 3.06 22.71
CA GLU A 74 -13.35 1.76 22.92
C GLU A 74 -12.77 1.23 21.60
N ASP A 75 -13.57 1.23 20.53
CA ASP A 75 -13.11 0.83 19.20
C ASP A 75 -12.00 1.76 18.68
N THR A 76 -12.10 3.06 18.96
CA THR A 76 -11.08 4.04 18.58
C THR A 76 -9.76 3.75 19.28
N ALA A 77 -9.80 3.46 20.59
CA ALA A 77 -8.61 3.08 21.35
C ALA A 77 -8.02 1.77 20.82
N ARG A 78 -8.86 0.76 20.58
CA ARG A 78 -8.44 -0.56 20.09
C ARG A 78 -7.83 -0.50 18.69
N PHE A 79 -8.42 0.30 17.79
CA PHE A 79 -7.85 0.56 16.47
C PHE A 79 -6.44 1.16 16.59
N LYS A 80 -6.28 2.19 17.43
CA LYS A 80 -5.02 2.92 17.61
C LYS A 80 -3.94 2.06 18.30
N GLU A 81 -4.33 1.08 19.10
CA GLU A 81 -3.44 0.08 19.68
C GLU A 81 -2.97 -0.94 18.63
N ILE A 82 -3.90 -1.51 17.85
CA ILE A 82 -3.60 -2.59 16.91
C ILE A 82 -2.85 -2.10 15.68
N PHE A 83 -3.21 -0.93 15.13
CA PHE A 83 -2.63 -0.44 13.88
C PHE A 83 -1.07 -0.45 13.85
N PRO A 84 -0.36 0.19 14.80
CA PRO A 84 1.11 0.22 14.77
C PRO A 84 1.75 -1.14 15.04
N SER A 85 1.01 -2.10 15.61
CA SER A 85 1.50 -3.48 15.78
C SER A 85 1.53 -4.28 14.47
N LEU A 86 0.79 -3.83 13.45
CA LEU A 86 0.65 -4.52 12.16
C LEU A 86 1.26 -3.74 11.00
N PHE A 87 1.21 -2.41 11.05
CA PHE A 87 1.43 -1.56 9.89
C PHE A 87 2.48 -0.50 10.16
N ASN A 88 3.30 -0.22 9.15
CA ASN A 88 4.38 0.78 9.20
C ASN A 88 4.15 1.97 8.25
N ALA A 89 2.97 2.07 7.64
CA ALA A 89 2.53 3.13 6.73
C ALA A 89 1.00 3.25 6.75
N ALA A 90 0.48 4.39 6.30
CA ALA A 90 -0.95 4.67 6.31
C ALA A 90 -1.43 5.38 5.04
N VAL A 91 -2.74 5.35 4.80
CA VAL A 91 -3.43 6.19 3.82
C VAL A 91 -4.72 6.72 4.44
N VAL A 92 -5.06 7.99 4.23
CA VAL A 92 -6.33 8.53 4.72
C VAL A 92 -7.47 8.06 3.80
N GLU A 93 -8.49 7.42 4.37
CA GLU A 93 -9.51 6.72 3.56
C GLU A 93 -10.39 7.71 2.77
N ASN A 94 -10.91 8.72 3.47
CA ASN A 94 -11.83 9.69 2.90
C ASN A 94 -11.47 11.14 3.28
N ALA A 95 -10.79 11.37 4.40
CA ALA A 95 -10.59 12.70 4.98
C ALA A 95 -9.88 13.73 4.07
N LEU A 96 -9.13 13.32 3.05
CA LEU A 96 -8.52 14.23 2.06
C LEU A 96 -9.33 14.39 0.77
N LYS A 97 -10.36 13.57 0.53
CA LYS A 97 -11.17 13.70 -0.69
C LYS A 97 -11.85 15.06 -0.71
N TRP A 98 -11.81 15.75 -1.85
CA TRP A 98 -12.32 17.13 -1.94
C TRP A 98 -13.79 17.26 -1.53
N HIS A 99 -14.65 16.30 -1.91
CA HIS A 99 -16.06 16.31 -1.49
C HIS A 99 -16.28 16.06 0.02
N GLN A 100 -15.25 15.63 0.76
CA GLN A 100 -15.28 15.54 2.23
C GLN A 100 -14.80 16.83 2.88
N ILE A 101 -13.76 17.45 2.31
CA ILE A 101 -13.21 18.72 2.80
C ILE A 101 -14.14 19.88 2.51
N GLU A 102 -14.69 19.97 1.30
CA GLU A 102 -15.49 21.09 0.79
C GLU A 102 -16.74 20.58 0.05
N PRO A 103 -17.70 19.98 0.77
CA PRO A 103 -18.94 19.50 0.16
C PRO A 103 -19.77 20.64 -0.47
N GLU A 104 -19.69 21.83 0.12
CA GLU A 104 -20.32 23.07 -0.35
C GLU A 104 -19.23 24.14 -0.52
N ARG A 105 -19.32 24.95 -1.57
CA ARG A 105 -18.31 25.98 -1.87
C ARG A 105 -18.05 26.89 -0.66
N GLY A 106 -16.79 27.00 -0.25
CA GLY A 106 -16.35 27.82 0.88
C GLY A 106 -16.59 27.19 2.26
N ARG A 107 -17.25 26.04 2.36
CA ARG A 107 -17.48 25.32 3.60
C ARG A 107 -16.42 24.23 3.78
N ILE A 108 -15.24 24.65 4.20
CA ILE A 108 -14.05 23.80 4.31
C ILE A 108 -13.90 23.25 5.74
N ASP A 109 -13.70 21.94 5.87
CA ASP A 109 -13.40 21.27 7.15
C ASP A 109 -12.22 20.29 7.01
N PHE A 110 -11.13 20.58 7.73
CA PHE A 110 -9.93 19.74 7.78
C PHE A 110 -9.81 18.93 9.07
N THR A 111 -10.76 19.04 10.00
CA THR A 111 -10.64 18.54 11.39
C THR A 111 -10.31 17.04 11.45
N THR A 112 -11.06 16.23 10.70
CA THR A 112 -10.85 14.77 10.68
C THR A 112 -9.48 14.40 10.10
N LEU A 113 -9.05 15.13 9.06
CA LEU A 113 -7.77 14.89 8.41
C LEU A 113 -6.61 15.26 9.34
N ASP A 114 -6.68 16.43 9.95
CA ASP A 114 -5.65 16.93 10.86
C ASP A 114 -5.49 16.01 12.08
N ASN A 115 -6.60 15.48 12.63
CA ASN A 115 -6.56 14.48 13.70
C ASN A 115 -5.87 13.18 13.27
N ALA A 116 -6.15 12.69 12.05
CA ALA A 116 -5.51 11.48 11.53
C ALA A 116 -4.01 11.67 11.34
N LEU A 117 -3.61 12.81 10.77
CA LEU A 117 -2.20 13.16 10.56
C LEU A 117 -1.46 13.38 11.88
N ALA A 118 -2.06 14.06 12.86
CA ALA A 118 -1.45 14.26 14.16
C ALA A 118 -1.18 12.91 14.87
N TRP A 119 -2.11 11.96 14.78
CA TRP A 119 -1.89 10.63 15.32
C TRP A 119 -0.80 9.86 14.55
N ALA A 120 -0.78 9.93 13.22
CA ALA A 120 0.24 9.29 12.40
C ALA A 120 1.66 9.84 12.68
N ASP A 121 1.79 11.14 12.97
CA ASP A 121 3.04 11.76 13.42
C ASP A 121 3.54 11.17 14.73
N GLN A 122 2.64 10.99 15.71
CA GLN A 122 2.99 10.36 16.99
C GLN A 122 3.50 8.93 16.82
N GLN A 123 2.99 8.21 15.81
CA GLN A 123 3.45 6.87 15.48
C GLN A 123 4.71 6.85 14.59
N GLY A 124 5.14 7.99 14.04
CA GLY A 124 6.27 8.07 13.12
C GLY A 124 6.05 7.32 11.80
N ILE A 125 4.78 7.18 11.36
CA ILE A 125 4.43 6.48 10.13
C ILE A 125 4.15 7.47 8.98
N PRO A 126 4.63 7.19 7.75
CA PRO A 126 4.33 7.97 6.57
C PRO A 126 2.88 7.75 6.16
N VAL A 127 2.28 8.80 5.64
CA VAL A 127 0.89 8.80 5.19
C VAL A 127 0.83 9.13 3.70
N ARG A 128 0.09 8.32 2.94
CA ARG A 128 -0.33 8.62 1.57
C ARG A 128 -1.60 9.48 1.59
N GLY A 129 -1.57 10.58 0.85
CA GLY A 129 -2.70 11.49 0.71
C GLY A 129 -3.64 11.03 -0.39
N HIS A 130 -4.79 10.48 -0.03
CA HIS A 130 -5.82 10.04 -0.97
C HIS A 130 -7.11 10.86 -0.81
N CYS A 131 -7.52 11.65 -1.80
CA CYS A 131 -6.81 12.07 -3.02
C CYS A 131 -7.04 13.57 -3.23
N ILE A 132 -6.19 14.23 -4.02
CA ILE A 132 -6.31 15.68 -4.24
C ILE A 132 -7.51 15.97 -5.15
N TYR A 133 -7.57 15.29 -6.31
CA TYR A 133 -8.67 15.37 -7.26
C TYR A 133 -9.27 13.98 -7.50
N TRP A 134 -10.56 13.94 -7.82
CA TRP A 134 -11.24 12.71 -8.26
C TRP A 134 -12.28 13.07 -9.33
N GLY A 135 -11.90 12.87 -10.59
CA GLY A 135 -12.69 13.24 -11.76
C GLY A 135 -13.86 12.32 -12.11
N ILE A 136 -14.24 11.37 -11.24
CA ILE A 136 -15.41 10.53 -11.47
C ILE A 136 -16.68 11.38 -11.28
N PRO A 137 -17.65 11.38 -12.22
CA PRO A 137 -18.79 12.31 -12.20
C PRO A 137 -19.61 12.35 -10.91
N ASN A 138 -19.77 11.23 -10.20
CA ASN A 138 -20.49 11.16 -8.92
C ASN A 138 -19.62 11.53 -7.69
N ARG A 139 -18.35 11.89 -7.91
CA ARG A 139 -17.40 12.38 -6.90
C ARG A 139 -17.10 13.87 -7.06
N VAL A 140 -17.40 14.44 -8.22
CA VAL A 140 -17.38 15.89 -8.46
C VAL A 140 -18.62 16.53 -7.82
N MET A 141 -18.40 17.51 -6.95
CA MET A 141 -19.47 18.22 -6.23
C MET A 141 -20.33 19.05 -7.19
N ASP A 142 -21.62 19.18 -6.88
CA ASP A 142 -22.55 19.87 -7.79
C ASP A 142 -22.24 21.36 -7.95
N TRP A 143 -21.69 22.00 -6.91
CA TRP A 143 -21.24 23.38 -7.00
C TRP A 143 -20.08 23.57 -7.97
N LEU A 144 -19.20 22.56 -8.18
CA LEU A 144 -18.15 22.60 -9.21
C LEU A 144 -18.74 22.41 -10.61
N LYS A 145 -19.73 21.52 -10.75
CA LYS A 145 -20.39 21.26 -12.04
C LYS A 145 -21.12 22.49 -12.58
N ALA A 146 -21.69 23.30 -11.67
CA ALA A 146 -22.43 24.51 -11.99
C ALA A 146 -21.56 25.71 -12.41
N LEU A 147 -20.25 25.67 -12.15
CA LEU A 147 -19.32 26.74 -12.59
C LEU A 147 -19.20 26.74 -14.10
N ASP A 148 -18.86 27.90 -14.70
CA ASP A 148 -18.33 27.94 -16.06
C ASP A 148 -16.88 27.39 -16.12
N ASP A 149 -16.32 27.26 -17.31
CA ASP A 149 -15.00 26.63 -17.49
C ASP A 149 -13.85 27.45 -16.86
N ALA A 150 -13.94 28.78 -16.92
CA ALA A 150 -12.93 29.65 -16.32
C ALA A 150 -12.97 29.58 -14.79
N GLN A 151 -14.19 29.58 -14.22
CA GLN A 151 -14.42 29.43 -12.80
C GLN A 151 -14.03 28.04 -12.29
N LEU A 152 -14.33 26.98 -13.04
CA LEU A 152 -13.92 25.61 -12.69
C LEU A 152 -12.40 25.50 -12.65
N ARG A 153 -11.72 25.99 -13.70
CA ARG A 153 -10.26 26.01 -13.76
C ARG A 153 -9.65 26.79 -12.59
N LEU A 154 -10.24 27.94 -12.23
CA LEU A 154 -9.83 28.72 -11.07
C LEU A 154 -10.02 27.93 -9.75
N ALA A 155 -11.15 27.22 -9.59
CA ALA A 155 -11.41 26.40 -8.41
C ALA A 155 -10.40 25.24 -8.29
N LEU A 156 -10.07 24.56 -9.40
CA LEU A 156 -9.04 23.51 -9.43
C LEU A 156 -7.68 24.05 -8.99
N MET A 157 -7.29 25.23 -9.48
CA MET A 157 -6.05 25.90 -9.10
C MET A 157 -6.01 26.24 -7.61
N GLN A 158 -7.08 26.85 -7.11
CA GLN A 158 -7.17 27.25 -5.70
C GLN A 158 -7.09 26.04 -4.77
N HIS A 159 -7.80 24.96 -5.10
CA HIS A 159 -7.76 23.72 -4.33
C HIS A 159 -6.37 23.06 -4.34
N GLY A 160 -5.74 22.94 -5.51
CA GLY A 160 -4.40 22.35 -5.63
C GLY A 160 -3.37 23.10 -4.80
N ARG A 161 -3.35 24.44 -4.92
CA ARG A 161 -2.47 25.32 -4.13
C ARG A 161 -2.77 25.23 -2.64
N MET A 162 -4.04 25.20 -2.25
CA MET A 162 -4.47 25.09 -0.85
C MET A 162 -3.97 23.79 -0.22
N ILE A 163 -4.21 22.64 -0.86
CA ILE A 163 -3.78 21.33 -0.35
C ILE A 163 -2.26 21.26 -0.29
N GLY A 164 -1.57 21.64 -1.37
CA GLY A 164 -0.11 21.67 -1.40
C GLY A 164 0.48 22.55 -0.31
N ALA A 165 0.00 23.79 -0.15
CA ALA A 165 0.51 24.72 0.85
C ALA A 165 0.21 24.29 2.29
N ARG A 166 -1.03 23.84 2.57
CA ARG A 166 -1.45 23.44 3.92
C ARG A 166 -0.70 22.22 4.42
N TYR A 167 -0.47 21.24 3.54
CA TYR A 167 0.13 19.95 3.90
C TYR A 167 1.55 19.78 3.33
N ARG A 168 2.25 20.90 3.09
CA ARG A 168 3.61 20.90 2.56
C ARG A 168 4.53 20.00 3.38
N GLY A 169 5.15 19.02 2.71
CA GLY A 169 6.06 18.05 3.33
C GLY A 169 5.40 17.09 4.33
N ARG A 170 4.07 17.11 4.46
CA ARG A 170 3.37 16.31 5.48
C ARG A 170 3.03 14.89 5.00
N PHE A 171 2.53 14.76 3.77
CA PHE A 171 2.29 13.45 3.17
C PHE A 171 3.55 12.94 2.46
N ALA A 172 3.76 11.64 2.54
CA ALA A 172 4.90 11.00 1.88
C ALA A 172 4.71 10.89 0.35
N GLU A 173 3.46 10.74 -0.09
CA GLU A 173 3.04 10.75 -1.50
C GLU A 173 1.53 11.07 -1.59
N TYR A 174 1.07 11.58 -2.72
CA TYR A 174 -0.34 11.94 -2.97
C TYR A 174 -0.88 11.23 -4.21
N ASP A 175 -2.17 10.94 -4.18
CA ASP A 175 -2.96 10.59 -5.36
C ASP A 175 -3.36 11.90 -6.01
N LEU A 176 -2.81 12.21 -7.17
CA LEU A 176 -3.09 13.48 -7.84
C LEU A 176 -4.55 13.54 -8.29
N ASN A 177 -4.92 12.71 -9.26
CA ASN A 177 -6.29 12.60 -9.77
C ASN A 177 -6.65 11.12 -9.87
N ASN A 178 -7.60 10.70 -9.05
CA ASN A 178 -7.94 9.29 -8.89
C ASN A 178 -8.79 8.77 -10.07
N GLU A 179 -8.54 7.53 -10.52
CA GLU A 179 -9.41 6.75 -11.44
C GLU A 179 -9.63 7.36 -12.85
N MET A 180 -8.61 8.06 -13.37
CA MET A 180 -8.71 8.79 -14.64
C MET A 180 -9.07 7.92 -15.85
N ILE A 181 -8.75 6.61 -15.86
CA ILE A 181 -9.11 5.74 -17.00
C ILE A 181 -10.57 5.27 -16.95
N HIS A 182 -11.26 5.51 -15.83
CA HIS A 182 -12.66 5.17 -15.61
C HIS A 182 -13.57 6.39 -15.70
N GLY A 183 -13.06 7.57 -15.39
CA GLY A 183 -13.73 8.84 -15.65
C GLY A 183 -12.85 10.02 -15.30
N ASN A 184 -12.83 11.01 -16.18
CA ASN A 184 -11.94 12.15 -16.05
C ASN A 184 -12.68 13.45 -16.42
N TYR A 185 -13.67 13.80 -15.59
CA TYR A 185 -14.55 14.96 -15.80
C TYR A 185 -13.76 16.24 -16.11
N TYR A 186 -12.69 16.50 -15.36
CA TYR A 186 -11.89 17.72 -15.52
C TYR A 186 -11.22 17.77 -16.89
N GLU A 187 -10.63 16.67 -17.36
CA GLU A 187 -9.99 16.60 -18.68
C GLU A 187 -11.03 16.63 -19.82
N GLN A 188 -12.14 15.91 -19.67
CA GLN A 188 -13.23 15.90 -20.65
C GLN A 188 -13.84 17.29 -20.85
N ARG A 189 -13.84 18.11 -19.79
CA ARG A 189 -14.42 19.46 -19.80
C ARG A 189 -13.42 20.55 -20.18
N LEU A 190 -12.20 20.51 -19.62
CA LEU A 190 -11.20 21.58 -19.76
C LEU A 190 -10.06 21.24 -20.72
N GLY A 191 -10.05 20.02 -21.28
CA GLY A 191 -9.06 19.54 -22.23
C GLY A 191 -7.86 18.80 -21.61
N PRO A 192 -7.04 18.13 -22.45
CA PRO A 192 -5.95 17.23 -22.03
C PRO A 192 -4.87 17.88 -21.16
N GLY A 193 -4.67 19.19 -21.28
CA GLY A 193 -3.65 19.94 -20.53
C GLY A 193 -3.95 20.10 -19.04
N ILE A 194 -5.22 19.94 -18.61
CA ILE A 194 -5.62 20.27 -17.24
C ILE A 194 -4.92 19.42 -16.18
N THR A 195 -4.62 18.15 -16.48
CA THR A 195 -3.94 17.26 -15.53
C THR A 195 -2.53 17.74 -15.21
N LYS A 196 -1.82 18.29 -16.19
CA LYS A 196 -0.50 18.91 -15.98
C LYS A 196 -0.61 20.13 -15.09
N GLU A 197 -1.60 20.98 -15.34
CA GLU A 197 -1.79 22.20 -14.56
C GLU A 197 -2.19 21.90 -13.13
N MET A 198 -3.10 20.95 -12.91
CA MET A 198 -3.44 20.45 -11.58
C MET A 198 -2.20 19.99 -10.81
N ALA A 199 -1.30 19.25 -11.46
CA ALA A 199 -0.02 18.86 -10.86
C ALA A 199 0.86 20.07 -10.51
N MET A 200 0.97 21.05 -11.41
CA MET A 200 1.77 22.25 -11.20
C MET A 200 1.20 23.13 -10.08
N TRP A 201 -0.12 23.29 -9.98
CA TRP A 201 -0.75 24.07 -8.90
C TRP A 201 -0.54 23.44 -7.52
N VAL A 202 -0.54 22.10 -7.44
CA VAL A 202 -0.12 21.42 -6.21
C VAL A 202 1.35 21.71 -5.91
N LYS A 203 2.24 21.64 -6.91
CA LYS A 203 3.67 21.91 -6.73
C LYS A 203 4.02 23.37 -6.42
N GLU A 204 3.20 24.33 -6.83
CA GLU A 204 3.34 25.72 -6.38
C GLU A 204 3.09 25.83 -4.86
N GLY A 205 2.18 25.02 -4.33
CA GLY A 205 1.93 24.89 -2.89
C GLY A 205 2.98 24.05 -2.17
N ASP A 206 3.49 22.97 -2.78
CA ASP A 206 4.54 22.10 -2.25
C ASP A 206 5.46 21.57 -3.38
N PRO A 207 6.61 22.22 -3.62
CA PRO A 207 7.53 21.85 -4.70
C PRO A 207 8.01 20.39 -4.63
N GLU A 208 8.13 19.84 -3.43
CA GLU A 208 8.63 18.50 -3.15
C GLU A 208 7.52 17.43 -3.13
N ALA A 209 6.25 17.82 -3.34
CA ALA A 209 5.14 16.89 -3.36
C ALA A 209 5.36 15.78 -4.40
N LYS A 210 5.27 14.52 -3.94
CA LYS A 210 5.33 13.33 -4.80
C LYS A 210 3.92 12.98 -5.27
N LEU A 211 3.66 13.24 -6.55
CA LEU A 211 2.35 13.06 -7.17
C LEU A 211 2.29 11.71 -7.88
N CYS A 212 1.39 10.85 -7.44
CA CYS A 212 1.21 9.51 -7.95
C CYS A 212 -0.11 9.39 -8.72
N LEU A 213 -0.11 8.47 -9.68
CA LEU A 213 -1.33 7.98 -10.31
C LEU A 213 -2.00 6.96 -9.39
N ASN A 214 -3.31 6.74 -9.53
CA ASN A 214 -4.02 5.69 -8.80
C ASN A 214 -5.24 5.21 -9.60
N ASP A 215 -5.35 3.92 -9.86
CA ASP A 215 -6.47 3.35 -10.63
C ASP A 215 -6.71 1.85 -10.33
N TYR A 216 -7.88 1.34 -10.70
CA TYR A 216 -8.31 -0.05 -10.46
C TYR A 216 -8.39 -0.90 -11.73
N ASP A 217 -8.68 -2.20 -11.58
CA ASP A 217 -8.67 -3.20 -12.66
C ASP A 217 -7.33 -3.36 -13.41
N ILE A 218 -6.25 -2.77 -12.90
CA ILE A 218 -4.92 -2.83 -13.51
C ILE A 218 -4.30 -4.20 -13.29
N LEU A 219 -4.26 -4.64 -12.02
CA LEU A 219 -3.61 -5.88 -11.60
C LEU A 219 -4.41 -7.15 -11.95
N THR A 220 -5.65 -6.98 -12.41
CA THR A 220 -6.44 -8.07 -13.02
C THR A 220 -6.12 -8.25 -14.50
N GLY A 221 -5.34 -7.35 -15.10
CA GLY A 221 -5.03 -7.32 -16.53
C GLY A 221 -6.11 -6.65 -17.40
N ASN A 222 -7.32 -6.42 -16.87
CA ASN A 222 -8.46 -5.93 -17.64
C ASN A 222 -8.27 -4.52 -18.20
N ARG A 223 -7.64 -3.62 -17.43
CA ARG A 223 -7.41 -2.22 -17.82
C ARG A 223 -5.93 -1.84 -17.91
N LEU A 224 -5.04 -2.85 -17.91
CA LEU A 224 -3.59 -2.64 -17.94
C LEU A 224 -3.15 -1.84 -19.17
N ALA A 225 -3.61 -2.22 -20.37
CA ALA A 225 -3.22 -1.54 -21.62
C ALA A 225 -3.65 -0.06 -21.64
N ASP A 226 -4.87 0.23 -21.18
CA ASP A 226 -5.38 1.60 -21.08
C ASP A 226 -4.55 2.44 -20.12
N TYR A 227 -4.19 1.87 -18.97
CA TYR A 227 -3.40 2.55 -17.97
C TYR A 227 -1.96 2.77 -18.43
N MET A 228 -1.32 1.79 -19.08
CA MET A 228 -0.01 1.96 -19.73
C MET A 228 -0.04 3.10 -20.75
N LYS A 229 -1.07 3.18 -21.60
CA LYS A 229 -1.24 4.27 -22.56
C LYS A 229 -1.43 5.62 -21.86
N HIS A 230 -2.21 5.65 -20.79
CA HIS A 230 -2.46 6.87 -20.02
C HIS A 230 -1.19 7.38 -19.33
N ILE A 231 -0.41 6.50 -18.70
CA ILE A 231 0.88 6.85 -18.09
C ILE A 231 1.82 7.46 -19.14
N ARG A 232 1.97 6.84 -20.32
CA ARG A 232 2.79 7.38 -21.42
C ARG A 232 2.35 8.79 -21.80
N SER A 233 1.05 8.98 -22.03
CA SER A 233 0.48 10.29 -22.38
C SER A 233 0.82 11.37 -21.35
N LEU A 234 0.68 11.07 -20.06
CA LEU A 234 1.00 12.03 -18.99
C LEU A 234 2.50 12.34 -18.92
N LEU A 235 3.36 11.34 -19.07
CA LEU A 235 4.82 11.53 -19.12
C LEU A 235 5.24 12.36 -20.34
N ASP A 236 4.67 12.08 -21.52
CA ASP A 236 4.93 12.83 -22.76
C ASP A 236 4.49 14.30 -22.65
N MET A 237 3.41 14.58 -21.92
CA MET A 237 2.98 15.94 -21.61
C MET A 237 3.86 16.64 -20.54
N GLY A 238 4.78 15.91 -19.90
CA GLY A 238 5.64 16.43 -18.85
C GLY A 238 4.91 16.65 -17.52
N VAL A 239 3.92 15.81 -17.20
CA VAL A 239 3.31 15.77 -15.87
C VAL A 239 4.33 15.17 -14.89
N PRO A 240 4.62 15.81 -13.74
CA PRO A 240 5.66 15.37 -12.81
C PRO A 240 5.20 14.19 -11.94
N ILE A 241 4.97 13.04 -12.56
CA ILE A 241 4.56 11.80 -11.89
C ILE A 241 5.76 11.18 -11.15
N ALA A 242 5.57 10.92 -9.86
CA ALA A 242 6.58 10.36 -8.97
C ALA A 242 6.37 8.85 -8.68
N GLY A 243 5.21 8.29 -9.03
CA GLY A 243 4.89 6.88 -8.74
C GLY A 243 3.59 6.41 -9.38
N ILE A 244 3.45 5.08 -9.44
CA ILE A 244 2.31 4.38 -10.02
C ILE A 244 1.55 3.68 -8.88
N GLY A 245 0.34 4.15 -8.60
CA GLY A 245 -0.59 3.50 -7.68
C GLY A 245 -1.53 2.57 -8.42
N VAL A 246 -1.67 1.35 -7.91
CA VAL A 246 -2.63 0.36 -8.39
C VAL A 246 -3.46 -0.10 -7.22
N GLN A 247 -4.78 0.11 -7.27
CA GLN A 247 -5.65 -0.12 -6.11
C GLN A 247 -5.49 -1.55 -5.58
N GLY A 248 -5.45 -2.55 -6.45
CA GLY A 248 -5.28 -3.94 -6.00
C GLY A 248 -6.51 -4.49 -5.27
N HIS A 249 -7.67 -3.88 -5.48
CA HIS A 249 -8.95 -4.50 -5.25
C HIS A 249 -8.99 -5.83 -6.00
N LEU A 250 -8.99 -6.94 -5.28
CA LEU A 250 -9.22 -8.24 -5.89
C LEU A 250 -10.70 -8.32 -6.19
N HIS A 251 -11.11 -7.86 -7.36
CA HIS A 251 -12.52 -7.59 -7.66
C HIS A 251 -13.45 -8.79 -7.49
N GLY A 252 -12.98 -10.04 -7.41
CA GLY A 252 -13.81 -11.23 -7.18
C GLY A 252 -13.48 -12.01 -5.90
N ASP A 253 -13.92 -13.27 -5.88
CA ASP A 253 -13.64 -14.27 -4.84
C ASP A 253 -12.31 -15.02 -5.10
N THR A 254 -11.62 -14.69 -6.19
CA THR A 254 -10.30 -15.21 -6.59
C THR A 254 -9.48 -14.11 -7.29
N PHE A 255 -8.20 -14.38 -7.55
CA PHE A 255 -7.36 -13.55 -8.43
C PHE A 255 -6.47 -14.42 -9.31
N ASP A 256 -6.03 -13.86 -10.43
CA ASP A 256 -5.06 -14.51 -11.33
C ASP A 256 -3.64 -14.02 -11.01
N ALA A 257 -2.82 -14.93 -10.47
CA ALA A 257 -1.44 -14.66 -10.13
C ALA A 257 -0.55 -14.37 -11.35
N ALA A 258 -0.84 -14.94 -12.52
CA ALA A 258 -0.10 -14.66 -13.74
C ALA A 258 -0.44 -13.27 -14.29
N ALA A 259 -1.72 -12.88 -14.26
CA ALA A 259 -2.15 -11.52 -14.62
C ALA A 259 -1.51 -10.47 -13.70
N LEU A 260 -1.47 -10.74 -12.39
CA LEU A 260 -0.80 -9.88 -11.40
C LEU A 260 0.69 -9.68 -11.75
N ARG A 261 1.44 -10.78 -11.96
CA ARG A 261 2.87 -10.70 -12.32
C ARG A 261 3.08 -9.90 -13.61
N LYS A 262 2.34 -10.24 -14.67
CA LYS A 262 2.40 -9.55 -15.97
C LYS A 262 2.13 -8.05 -15.83
N ALA A 263 1.12 -7.66 -15.05
CA ALA A 263 0.80 -6.26 -14.83
C ALA A 263 1.94 -5.52 -14.11
N LEU A 264 2.54 -6.12 -13.08
CA LEU A 264 3.67 -5.52 -12.37
C LEU A 264 4.90 -5.37 -13.29
N ASP A 265 5.22 -6.40 -14.08
CA ASP A 265 6.35 -6.39 -15.02
C ASP A 265 6.17 -5.33 -16.12
N GLU A 266 4.96 -5.17 -16.66
CA GLU A 266 4.66 -4.15 -17.66
C GLU A 266 4.75 -2.73 -17.09
N LEU A 267 4.17 -2.49 -15.91
CA LEU A 267 4.24 -1.19 -15.24
C LEU A 267 5.68 -0.82 -14.83
N ALA A 268 6.52 -1.80 -14.53
CA ALA A 268 7.91 -1.58 -14.15
C ALA A 268 8.74 -0.92 -15.27
N GLN A 269 8.32 -1.04 -16.53
CA GLN A 269 9.00 -0.44 -17.68
C GLN A 269 9.05 1.09 -17.62
N PHE A 270 8.18 1.73 -16.82
CA PHE A 270 8.20 3.18 -16.60
C PHE A 270 9.32 3.64 -15.66
N ASN A 271 10.03 2.72 -15.00
CA ASN A 271 11.06 3.04 -14.00
C ASN A 271 10.55 3.95 -12.85
N LEU A 272 9.27 3.85 -12.55
CA LEU A 272 8.62 4.51 -11.42
C LEU A 272 8.29 3.48 -10.32
N PRO A 273 8.34 3.86 -9.03
CA PRO A 273 7.94 2.97 -7.96
C PRO A 273 6.44 2.64 -8.08
N ILE A 274 6.11 1.36 -7.88
CA ILE A 274 4.74 0.86 -7.85
C ILE A 274 4.29 0.72 -6.39
N ARG A 275 3.08 1.17 -6.08
CA ARG A 275 2.40 0.96 -4.80
C ARG A 275 1.10 0.19 -5.06
N VAL A 276 0.87 -0.88 -4.32
CA VAL A 276 -0.49 -1.44 -4.19
C VAL A 276 -1.19 -0.63 -3.12
N THR A 277 -2.26 0.07 -3.48
CA THR A 277 -2.73 1.23 -2.70
C THR A 277 -4.00 0.98 -1.90
N GLU A 278 -4.79 -0.02 -2.28
CA GLU A 278 -6.14 -0.28 -1.75
C GLU A 278 -6.45 -1.80 -1.73
N PHE A 279 -5.46 -2.62 -1.36
CA PHE A 279 -5.62 -4.08 -1.36
C PHE A 279 -6.77 -4.50 -0.44
N ASN A 280 -7.66 -5.34 -0.95
CA ASN A 280 -8.65 -6.05 -0.15
C ASN A 280 -9.10 -7.30 -0.88
N PHE A 281 -9.48 -8.32 -0.11
CA PHE A 281 -9.99 -9.59 -0.63
C PHE A 281 -10.94 -10.24 0.38
N PRO A 282 -12.19 -10.60 0.01
CA PRO A 282 -12.80 -10.43 -1.32
C PRO A 282 -13.03 -8.95 -1.70
N GLY A 283 -13.22 -8.67 -3.00
CA GLY A 283 -13.43 -7.31 -3.50
C GLY A 283 -14.84 -7.00 -4.01
N GLN A 284 -15.02 -5.83 -4.62
CA GLN A 284 -16.34 -5.24 -4.87
C GLN A 284 -17.27 -6.03 -5.83
N ARG A 285 -16.75 -6.92 -6.68
CA ARG A 285 -17.55 -7.81 -7.54
C ARG A 285 -17.70 -9.22 -6.96
N SER A 286 -17.22 -9.46 -5.74
CA SER A 286 -17.52 -10.67 -4.99
C SER A 286 -18.99 -10.79 -4.68
N LYS A 287 -19.44 -12.01 -4.39
CA LYS A 287 -20.81 -12.25 -3.94
C LYS A 287 -21.18 -11.48 -2.67
N TYR A 288 -20.19 -11.11 -1.84
CA TYR A 288 -20.39 -10.37 -0.59
C TYR A 288 -20.69 -8.89 -0.78
N TYR A 289 -20.38 -8.30 -1.94
CA TYR A 289 -20.57 -6.88 -2.17
C TYR A 289 -21.44 -6.55 -3.37
N ALA A 290 -21.42 -7.39 -4.41
CA ALA A 290 -22.15 -7.19 -5.65
C ALA A 290 -23.67 -7.01 -5.44
N GLN A 291 -24.20 -7.64 -4.39
CA GLN A 291 -25.62 -7.61 -4.01
C GLN A 291 -25.79 -6.99 -2.62
N PRO A 292 -26.61 -5.94 -2.44
CA PRO A 292 -26.80 -5.27 -1.14
C PRO A 292 -27.20 -6.20 0.01
N GLU A 293 -28.02 -7.20 -0.26
CA GLU A 293 -28.49 -8.22 0.68
C GLU A 293 -27.35 -9.09 1.21
N ASN A 294 -26.29 -9.28 0.43
CA ASN A 294 -25.16 -10.15 0.79
C ASN A 294 -24.11 -9.47 1.66
N ARG A 295 -24.18 -8.14 1.83
CA ARG A 295 -23.19 -7.35 2.59
C ARG A 295 -23.09 -7.75 4.07
N LYS A 296 -24.11 -8.44 4.58
CA LYS A 296 -24.15 -8.96 5.96
C LYS A 296 -23.74 -10.42 6.08
N LEU A 297 -23.49 -11.11 4.97
CA LEU A 297 -23.06 -12.51 5.02
C LEU A 297 -21.67 -12.63 5.64
N ALA A 298 -21.48 -13.65 6.47
CA ALA A 298 -20.16 -14.03 6.93
C ALA A 298 -19.47 -14.92 5.88
N LEU A 299 -18.14 -14.86 5.82
CA LEU A 299 -17.36 -15.90 5.16
C LEU A 299 -17.55 -17.22 5.91
N THR A 300 -17.71 -18.31 5.18
CA THR A 300 -17.59 -19.66 5.73
C THR A 300 -16.14 -19.92 6.17
N ALA A 301 -15.93 -20.96 6.98
CA ALA A 301 -14.57 -21.33 7.40
C ALA A 301 -13.65 -21.70 6.23
N GLU A 302 -14.20 -22.24 5.14
CA GLU A 302 -13.46 -22.53 3.91
C GLU A 302 -13.05 -21.24 3.18
N GLU A 303 -13.96 -20.27 3.08
CA GLU A 303 -13.69 -18.99 2.44
C GLU A 303 -12.70 -18.13 3.25
N GLU A 304 -12.74 -18.19 4.58
CA GLU A 304 -11.72 -17.58 5.44
C GLU A 304 -10.32 -18.17 5.18
N ARG A 305 -10.23 -19.49 4.97
CA ARG A 305 -8.95 -20.14 4.60
C ARG A 305 -8.51 -19.75 3.19
N ALA A 306 -9.44 -19.69 2.24
CA ALA A 306 -9.14 -19.23 0.87
C ALA A 306 -8.65 -17.77 0.86
N LYS A 307 -9.26 -16.89 1.66
CA LYS A 307 -8.79 -15.52 1.88
C LYS A 307 -7.36 -15.47 2.42
N ALA A 308 -7.07 -16.29 3.43
CA ALA A 308 -5.73 -16.37 4.00
C ALA A 308 -4.68 -16.83 2.98
N GLU A 309 -5.00 -17.82 2.16
CA GLU A 309 -4.09 -18.31 1.11
C GLU A 309 -3.91 -17.28 -0.02
N ALA A 310 -4.98 -16.60 -0.43
CA ALA A 310 -4.88 -15.53 -1.41
C ALA A 310 -3.97 -14.39 -0.93
N ILE A 311 -4.05 -14.01 0.35
CA ILE A 311 -3.11 -13.04 0.94
C ILE A 311 -1.68 -13.56 0.86
N ARG A 312 -1.43 -14.82 1.21
CA ARG A 312 -0.08 -15.43 1.14
C ARG A 312 0.52 -15.32 -0.25
N GLN A 313 -0.27 -15.70 -1.27
CA GLN A 313 0.19 -15.70 -2.65
C GLN A 313 0.37 -14.27 -3.19
N TYR A 314 -0.64 -13.40 -3.01
CA TYR A 314 -0.64 -12.03 -3.52
C TYR A 314 0.50 -11.21 -2.91
N TYR A 315 0.66 -11.25 -1.58
CA TYR A 315 1.72 -10.53 -0.89
C TYR A 315 3.10 -11.01 -1.31
N ARG A 316 3.30 -12.33 -1.49
CA ARG A 316 4.59 -12.86 -1.99
C ARG A 316 4.93 -12.33 -3.37
N ILE A 317 3.99 -12.33 -4.31
CA ILE A 317 4.22 -11.82 -5.67
C ILE A 317 4.61 -10.34 -5.63
N CYS A 318 3.82 -9.51 -4.92
CA CYS A 318 4.09 -8.09 -4.81
C CYS A 318 5.40 -7.80 -4.04
N PHE A 319 5.66 -8.51 -2.95
CA PHE A 319 6.88 -8.32 -2.17
C PHE A 319 8.13 -8.83 -2.91
N ALA A 320 8.03 -9.86 -3.73
CA ALA A 320 9.13 -10.32 -4.58
C ALA A 320 9.48 -9.30 -5.68
N HIS A 321 8.50 -8.57 -6.21
CA HIS A 321 8.69 -7.74 -7.41
C HIS A 321 9.49 -6.45 -7.14
N PRO A 322 10.63 -6.20 -7.83
CA PRO A 322 11.56 -5.12 -7.47
C PRO A 322 10.98 -3.71 -7.63
N ALA A 323 10.03 -3.46 -8.53
CA ALA A 323 9.42 -2.13 -8.67
C ALA A 323 8.36 -1.83 -7.60
N VAL A 324 7.82 -2.85 -6.92
CA VAL A 324 6.83 -2.64 -5.86
C VAL A 324 7.53 -2.18 -4.60
N THR A 325 6.98 -1.15 -3.95
CA THR A 325 7.55 -0.50 -2.77
C THR A 325 6.63 -0.56 -1.54
N GLY A 326 5.38 -0.99 -1.73
CA GLY A 326 4.45 -1.17 -0.63
C GLY A 326 3.10 -1.75 -1.03
N ILE A 327 2.38 -2.25 -0.02
CA ILE A 327 1.00 -2.69 -0.08
C ILE A 327 0.23 -2.02 1.06
N LEU A 328 -0.86 -1.33 0.72
CA LEU A 328 -1.77 -0.69 1.65
C LEU A 328 -3.12 -1.41 1.60
N MET A 329 -3.61 -1.88 2.73
CA MET A 329 -4.93 -2.51 2.85
C MET A 329 -6.04 -1.47 2.92
N TRP A 330 -7.11 -1.64 2.15
CA TRP A 330 -8.28 -0.76 2.20
C TRP A 330 -9.25 -1.14 3.32
N GLY A 331 -8.76 -1.04 4.55
CA GLY A 331 -9.45 -1.43 5.78
C GLY A 331 -8.97 -2.79 6.31
N PHE A 332 -8.66 -2.87 7.60
CA PHE A 332 -8.25 -4.12 8.25
C PHE A 332 -9.22 -4.59 9.35
N TRP A 333 -10.20 -3.76 9.72
CA TRP A 333 -11.19 -4.06 10.76
C TRP A 333 -12.61 -3.93 10.21
N GLU A 334 -13.43 -4.96 10.39
CA GLU A 334 -14.81 -5.05 9.89
C GLU A 334 -15.70 -3.89 10.35
N GLY A 335 -15.40 -3.30 11.51
CA GLY A 335 -16.18 -2.18 12.05
C GLY A 335 -16.08 -0.90 11.23
N ALA A 336 -15.00 -0.73 10.45
CA ALA A 336 -14.74 0.47 9.66
C ALA A 336 -14.31 0.16 8.21
N ASN A 337 -14.59 -1.05 7.71
CA ASN A 337 -14.24 -1.46 6.34
C ASN A 337 -15.50 -1.45 5.45
N TRP A 338 -15.40 -0.84 4.27
CA TRP A 338 -16.48 -0.78 3.28
C TRP A 338 -16.87 -2.15 2.71
N ILE A 339 -15.94 -3.13 2.72
CA ILE A 339 -16.19 -4.56 2.45
C ILE A 339 -15.78 -5.34 3.70
N PRO A 340 -16.66 -5.49 4.70
CA PRO A 340 -16.31 -6.05 6.01
C PRO A 340 -15.56 -7.39 5.91
N GLN A 341 -16.02 -8.29 5.05
CA GLN A 341 -15.49 -9.65 4.86
C GLN A 341 -14.02 -9.68 4.44
N SER A 342 -13.51 -8.57 3.89
CA SER A 342 -12.11 -8.42 3.48
C SER A 342 -11.15 -8.07 4.61
N SER A 343 -11.65 -7.92 5.84
CA SER A 343 -10.87 -7.49 6.99
C SER A 343 -10.01 -8.60 7.60
N LEU A 344 -8.94 -8.17 8.28
CA LEU A 344 -8.11 -9.04 9.12
C LEU A 344 -8.74 -9.27 10.49
N PHE A 345 -9.56 -8.34 10.98
CA PHE A 345 -10.24 -8.45 12.27
C PHE A 345 -11.73 -8.33 12.09
N LYS A 346 -12.45 -9.21 12.79
CA LYS A 346 -13.90 -9.16 12.90
C LYS A 346 -14.36 -7.91 13.64
N ARG A 347 -15.66 -7.61 13.58
CA ARG A 347 -16.22 -6.41 14.23
C ARG A 347 -15.93 -6.38 15.74
N ASP A 348 -15.86 -7.53 16.38
CA ASP A 348 -15.52 -7.72 17.80
C ASP A 348 -14.00 -7.81 18.08
N TRP A 349 -13.16 -7.47 17.11
CA TRP A 349 -11.70 -7.55 17.18
C TRP A 349 -11.12 -8.97 17.25
N THR A 350 -11.92 -10.01 16.99
CA THR A 350 -11.40 -11.37 16.82
C THR A 350 -10.54 -11.44 15.55
N PRO A 351 -9.29 -11.93 15.61
CA PRO A 351 -8.46 -12.08 14.41
C PRO A 351 -9.01 -13.18 13.49
N THR A 352 -8.97 -12.95 12.18
CA THR A 352 -9.30 -13.94 11.16
C THR A 352 -8.08 -14.78 10.76
N PRO A 353 -8.26 -15.92 10.07
CA PRO A 353 -7.13 -16.66 9.50
C PRO A 353 -6.23 -15.81 8.58
N ALA A 354 -6.81 -14.82 7.90
CA ALA A 354 -6.09 -13.83 7.11
C ALA A 354 -5.14 -12.96 7.95
N ALA A 355 -5.53 -12.59 9.18
CA ALA A 355 -4.66 -11.86 10.10
C ALA A 355 -3.41 -12.68 10.44
N GLU A 356 -3.57 -13.97 10.70
CA GLU A 356 -2.46 -14.87 11.00
C GLU A 356 -1.58 -15.13 9.78
N ALA A 357 -2.17 -15.28 8.58
CA ALA A 357 -1.40 -15.36 7.34
C ALA A 357 -0.56 -14.11 7.08
N TYR A 358 -1.12 -12.91 7.30
CA TYR A 358 -0.40 -11.65 7.20
C TYR A 358 0.76 -11.58 8.21
N LYS A 359 0.49 -11.86 9.49
CA LYS A 359 1.53 -11.80 10.55
C LYS A 359 2.65 -12.79 10.29
N ASP A 360 2.31 -13.99 9.81
CA ASP A 360 3.27 -15.03 9.47
C ASP A 360 4.22 -14.56 8.35
N LEU A 361 3.70 -13.97 7.28
CA LEU A 361 4.54 -13.39 6.23
C LEU A 361 5.41 -12.25 6.77
N VAL A 362 4.79 -11.20 7.33
CA VAL A 362 5.49 -9.95 7.62
C VAL A 362 6.44 -10.07 8.82
N PHE A 363 6.00 -10.72 9.90
CA PHE A 363 6.74 -10.70 11.17
C PHE A 363 7.50 -12.00 11.49
N ARG A 364 7.21 -13.10 10.78
CA ARG A 364 7.97 -14.35 10.94
C ARG A 364 8.90 -14.63 9.77
N GLN A 365 8.42 -14.51 8.54
CA GLN A 365 9.22 -14.85 7.36
C GLN A 365 10.05 -13.67 6.85
N TRP A 366 9.48 -12.46 6.87
CA TRP A 366 10.13 -11.27 6.30
C TRP A 366 10.74 -10.36 7.35
N TRP A 367 10.97 -10.84 8.57
CA TRP A 367 11.51 -10.02 9.65
C TRP A 367 12.89 -10.49 10.08
N THR A 368 13.88 -9.60 10.09
CA THR A 368 15.23 -9.97 10.54
C THR A 368 15.27 -10.15 12.06
N ARG A 369 15.59 -11.38 12.47
CA ARG A 369 16.02 -11.74 13.83
C ARG A 369 17.26 -12.62 13.71
N TRP A 370 18.39 -12.11 14.18
CA TRP A 370 19.65 -12.83 14.09
C TRP A 370 20.44 -12.72 15.39
N ASN A 371 21.05 -13.81 15.82
CA ASN A 371 21.97 -13.87 16.96
C ASN A 371 23.18 -14.71 16.55
N GLY A 372 24.37 -14.25 16.91
CA GLY A 372 25.62 -14.95 16.64
C GLY A 372 26.79 -14.30 17.36
N ALA A 373 27.99 -14.55 16.86
CA ALA A 373 29.21 -13.91 17.33
C ALA A 373 30.04 -13.41 16.15
N ALA A 374 30.88 -12.41 16.40
CA ALA A 374 31.90 -12.01 15.46
C ALA A 374 32.93 -13.13 15.27
N ASP A 375 33.42 -13.30 14.04
CA ASP A 375 34.44 -14.27 13.69
C ASP A 375 35.84 -13.88 14.22
N ALA A 376 36.87 -14.63 13.82
CA ALA A 376 38.25 -14.40 14.24
C ALA A 376 38.82 -13.04 13.78
N ASP A 377 38.25 -12.46 12.71
CA ASP A 377 38.63 -11.15 12.18
C ASP A 377 37.79 -10.02 12.79
N GLY A 378 36.88 -10.34 13.73
CA GLY A 378 36.01 -9.37 14.38
C GLY A 378 34.80 -8.98 13.53
N LEU A 379 34.38 -9.81 12.59
CA LEU A 379 33.26 -9.53 11.69
C LEU A 379 32.05 -10.40 11.99
N ALA A 380 30.87 -9.79 12.04
CA ALA A 380 29.59 -10.48 11.94
C ALA A 380 28.84 -9.98 10.69
N VAL A 381 28.72 -10.86 9.70
CA VAL A 381 28.05 -10.57 8.42
C VAL A 381 26.63 -11.13 8.44
N VAL A 382 25.64 -10.26 8.38
CA VAL A 382 24.23 -10.60 8.51
C VAL A 382 23.48 -10.15 7.27
N ARG A 383 22.81 -11.10 6.60
CA ARG A 383 21.82 -10.75 5.58
C ARG A 383 20.52 -10.35 6.26
N ALA A 384 20.07 -9.13 5.99
CA ALA A 384 18.95 -8.51 6.69
C ALA A 384 17.97 -7.88 5.71
N PHE A 385 16.68 -7.91 6.01
CA PHE A 385 15.67 -7.20 5.23
C PHE A 385 15.92 -5.70 5.27
N TYR A 386 15.63 -4.97 4.20
CA TYR A 386 15.79 -3.51 4.19
C TYR A 386 14.85 -2.85 5.21
N GLY A 387 15.39 -1.92 5.98
CA GLY A 387 14.68 -1.24 7.04
C GLY A 387 15.56 -0.80 8.21
N ARG A 388 14.89 -0.46 9.31
CA ARG A 388 15.51 0.02 10.54
C ARG A 388 15.80 -1.16 11.46
N HIS A 389 17.01 -1.23 12.01
CA HIS A 389 17.48 -2.33 12.84
C HIS A 389 18.11 -1.81 14.13
N ARG A 390 17.94 -2.58 15.20
CA ARG A 390 18.75 -2.49 16.41
C ARG A 390 19.85 -3.53 16.32
N VAL A 391 21.09 -3.08 16.41
CA VAL A 391 22.28 -3.95 16.51
C VAL A 391 22.77 -3.89 17.94
N THR A 392 22.95 -5.04 18.57
CA THR A 392 23.48 -5.16 19.93
C THR A 392 24.79 -5.93 19.91
N VAL A 393 25.84 -5.40 20.54
CA VAL A 393 27.14 -6.04 20.68
C VAL A 393 27.55 -6.00 22.15
N ASN A 394 27.73 -7.17 22.77
CA ASN A 394 28.07 -7.29 24.20
C ASN A 394 27.21 -6.39 25.13
N GLY A 395 25.93 -6.22 24.81
CA GLY A 395 24.97 -5.39 25.56
C GLY A 395 24.90 -3.91 25.14
N LYS A 396 25.81 -3.39 24.32
CA LYS A 396 25.73 -2.04 23.75
C LYS A 396 24.85 -2.03 22.50
N GLN A 397 23.99 -1.03 22.35
CA GLN A 397 23.00 -0.96 21.27
C GLN A 397 23.19 0.28 20.39
N ILE A 398 22.97 0.09 19.09
CA ILE A 398 22.80 1.18 18.12
C ILE A 398 21.60 0.89 17.23
N VAL A 399 20.93 1.94 16.76
CA VAL A 399 19.87 1.84 15.76
C VAL A 399 20.37 2.38 14.44
N ILE A 400 20.23 1.59 13.38
CA ILE A 400 20.70 1.91 12.02
C ILE A 400 19.60 1.67 11.00
N ASP A 401 19.67 2.38 9.88
CA ASP A 401 18.87 2.08 8.69
C ASP A 401 19.73 1.35 7.66
N LEU A 402 19.31 0.17 7.20
CA LEU A 402 19.83 -0.51 6.03
C LEU A 402 18.89 -0.23 4.86
N LYS A 403 19.32 0.62 3.94
CA LYS A 403 18.46 1.04 2.82
C LYS A 403 18.68 0.21 1.58
N ARG A 404 17.62 -0.01 0.79
CA ARG A 404 17.72 -0.72 -0.49
C ARG A 404 18.67 -0.04 -1.46
N ALA A 405 18.69 1.28 -1.47
CA ALA A 405 19.59 2.07 -2.32
C ALA A 405 21.07 1.88 -1.97
N GLU A 406 21.39 1.45 -0.74
CA GLU A 406 22.76 1.21 -0.27
C GLU A 406 23.20 -0.24 -0.54
N GLY A 407 22.26 -1.21 -0.44
CA GLY A 407 22.51 -2.64 -0.64
C GLY A 407 23.32 -3.32 0.47
N SER A 408 24.24 -2.58 1.09
CA SER A 408 24.98 -3.01 2.28
C SER A 408 25.29 -1.85 3.21
N LYS A 409 25.60 -2.15 4.47
CA LYS A 409 26.02 -1.17 5.46
C LYS A 409 27.00 -1.75 6.46
N VAL A 410 28.03 -0.98 6.78
CA VAL A 410 29.02 -1.32 7.81
C VAL A 410 28.70 -0.57 9.09
N VAL A 411 28.79 -1.26 10.23
CA VAL A 411 28.57 -0.71 11.57
C VAL A 411 29.76 -1.09 12.45
N ASP A 412 30.44 -0.10 13.00
CA ASP A 412 31.54 -0.33 13.95
C ASP A 412 31.01 -0.22 15.39
N LEU A 413 31.22 -1.26 16.19
CA LEU A 413 30.81 -1.31 17.60
C LEU A 413 31.93 -1.90 18.47
N PRO A 414 32.26 -1.26 19.61
CA PRO A 414 33.34 -1.68 20.49
C PRO A 414 33.08 -3.01 21.20
#